data_AF-A0A4Q3C6R8-F1
#
_entry.id   AF-A0A4Q3C6R8-F1
#
_cell.length_a   1.000
_cell.length_b   1.000
_cell.length_c   1.000
_cell.angle_alpha   90.00
_cell.angle_beta   90.00
_cell.angle_gamma   90.00
#
_symmetry.space_group_name_H-M   'P 1'
#
loop_
_entity.id
_entity.type
_entity.pdbx_description
1 polymer ?
#
loop_
_entity_poly.entity_id
_entity_poly.type
_entity_poly.pdbx_seq_one_letter_code
_entity_poly.pdbx_strand_id
1 'polypeptide(L)' 'VRGSDSADIFVHMETLRRAEIDEIEPGEPLRARIVDGDKGPLAVAVERTG' A
#
# COMPACT_ATOMS: atom_id res chain seq x y z
N VAL A 1 -5.56 -3.86 11.40
CA VAL A 1 -4.69 -4.81 10.67
C VAL A 1 -5.59 -5.58 9.72
N ARG A 2 -5.27 -5.67 8.42
CA ARG A 2 -6.02 -6.56 7.52
C ARG A 2 -5.87 -7.98 8.08
N GLY A 3 -7.00 -8.65 8.32
CA GLY A 3 -7.06 -10.03 8.81
C GLY A 3 -6.61 -11.03 7.75
N SER A 4 -6.99 -12.31 7.90
CA SER A 4 -6.56 -13.52 7.16
C SER A 4 -6.66 -13.52 5.63
N ASP A 5 -6.90 -12.38 5.00
CA ASP A 5 -6.82 -12.20 3.55
C ASP A 5 -5.34 -12.02 3.18
N SER A 6 -4.70 -13.11 2.75
CA SER A 6 -3.26 -13.22 2.55
C SER A 6 -2.79 -12.74 1.17
N ALA A 7 -3.66 -12.11 0.37
CA ALA A 7 -3.29 -11.63 -0.93
C ALA A 7 -2.36 -10.41 -0.82
N ASP A 8 -1.23 -10.47 -1.53
CA ASP A 8 -0.33 -9.33 -1.64
C ASP A 8 -1.05 -8.15 -2.30
N ILE A 9 -0.78 -6.95 -1.79
CA ILE A 9 -1.33 -5.71 -2.33
C ILE A 9 -0.25 -5.05 -3.16
N PHE A 10 -0.55 -4.78 -4.43
CA PHE A 10 0.37 -4.04 -5.27
C PHE A 10 0.38 -2.56 -4.87
N VAL A 11 1.57 -1.98 -4.73
CA VAL A 11 1.80 -0.54 -4.58
C VAL A 11 2.63 -0.09 -5.76
N HIS A 12 2.12 0.90 -6.49
CA HIS A 12 2.92 1.54 -7.54
C HIS A 12 3.83 2.60 -6.91
N MET A 13 5.07 2.73 -7.40
CA MET A 13 6.01 3.79 -6.96
C MET A 13 5.43 5.21 -7.07
N GLU A 14 4.50 5.44 -8.00
CA GLU A 14 3.83 6.72 -8.16
C GLU A 14 2.88 7.03 -6.99
N THR A 15 2.24 6.00 -6.41
CA THR A 15 1.41 6.14 -5.21
C THR A 15 2.26 6.57 -4.01
N LEU A 16 3.47 6.02 -3.86
CA LEU A 16 4.41 6.39 -2.80
C LEU A 16 4.90 7.83 -2.94
N ARG A 17 5.33 8.22 -4.15
CA ARG A 17 5.79 9.60 -4.42
C ARG A 17 4.72 10.65 -4.15
N ARG A 18 3.45 10.39 -4.49
CA ARG A 18 2.33 11.29 -4.20
C ARG A 18 2.05 11.45 -2.70
N ALA A 19 2.46 10.47 -1.90
CA ALA A 19 2.40 10.52 -0.45
C ALA A 19 3.67 11.08 0.19
N GLU A 20 4.62 11.61 -0.62
CA GLU A 20 5.91 12.10 -0.17
C GLU A 20 6.73 11.02 0.59
N ILE A 21 6.58 9.76 0.16
CA ILE A 21 7.34 8.61 0.67
C ILE A 21 8.35 8.20 -0.40
N ASP A 22 9.63 8.49 -0.14
CA ASP A 22 10.72 8.17 -1.07
C ASP A 22 11.16 6.70 -0.99
N GLU A 23 11.11 6.11 0.20
CA GLU A 23 11.55 4.74 0.48
C GLU A 23 10.70 4.12 1.60
N ILE A 24 10.59 2.79 1.56
CA ILE A 24 9.92 1.97 2.56
C ILE A 24 10.81 0.79 2.95
N GLU A 25 10.83 0.46 4.23
CA GLU A 25 11.56 -0.70 4.74
C GLU A 25 10.64 -1.93 4.87
N PRO A 26 11.14 -3.16 4.69
CA PRO A 26 10.38 -4.36 4.99
C PRO A 26 9.87 -4.36 6.45
N GLY A 27 8.56 -4.51 6.62
CA GLY A 27 7.91 -4.48 7.94
C GLY A 27 7.49 -3.09 8.42
N GLU A 28 7.78 -2.02 7.66
CA GLU A 28 7.28 -0.68 7.97
C GLU A 28 5.74 -0.62 7.90
N PRO A 29 5.05 -0.23 8.99
CA PRO A 29 3.60 -0.19 9.00
C PRO A 29 3.06 1.01 8.23
N LEU A 30 2.31 0.74 7.17
CA LEU A 30 1.61 1.76 6.37
C LEU A 30 0.10 1.60 6.47
N ARG A 31 -0.61 2.73 6.29
CA ARG A 31 -2.04 2.72 6.01
C ARG A 31 -2.25 2.93 4.52
N ALA A 32 -3.19 2.18 3.96
CA ALA A 32 -3.46 2.22 2.53
C ALA A 32 -4.96 2.17 2.23
N ARG A 33 -5.38 2.91 1.20
CA ARG A 33 -6.68 2.73 0.57
C ARG A 33 -6.53 1.78 -0.60
N ILE A 34 -7.33 0.71 -0.58
CA ILE A 34 -7.19 -0.43 -1.49
C ILE A 34 -8.45 -0.59 -2.30
N VAL A 35 -8.29 -0.93 -3.58
CA VAL A 35 -9.36 -1.26 -4.52
C VAL A 35 -9.05 -2.59 -5.19
N ASP A 36 -10.09 -3.29 -5.63
CA ASP A 36 -9.93 -4.49 -6.46
C ASP A 36 -9.65 -4.09 -7.91
N GLY A 37 -8.52 -4.53 -8.45
CA GLY A 37 -8.15 -4.33 -9.84
C GLY A 37 -8.10 -5.65 -10.62
N ASP A 38 -7.97 -5.55 -11.95
CA ASP A 38 -7.93 -6.71 -12.85
C ASP A 38 -6.80 -7.71 -12.54
N LYS A 39 -5.76 -7.26 -11.82
CA LYS A 39 -4.59 -8.06 -11.43
C LYS A 39 -4.52 -8.34 -9.93
N GLY A 40 -5.63 -8.15 -9.21
CA GLY A 40 -5.71 -8.27 -7.76
C GLY A 40 -5.71 -6.91 -7.05
N PRO A 41 -5.59 -6.92 -5.71
CA PRO A 41 -5.69 -5.72 -4.88
C PRO A 41 -4.60 -4.69 -5.18
N LEU A 42 -5.00 -3.43 -5.34
CA LEU A 42 -4.13 -2.28 -5.61
C LEU A 42 -4.29 -1.22 -4.53
N ALA A 43 -3.17 -0.74 -3.98
CA ALA A 43 -3.15 0.46 -3.16
C ALA A 43 -3.13 1.72 -4.04
N VAL A 44 -4.16 2.55 -3.88
CA VAL A 44 -4.38 3.79 -4.66
C VAL A 44 -4.10 5.06 -3.84
N ALA A 45 -3.87 4.91 -2.54
CA ALA A 45 -3.34 5.94 -1.65
C ALA A 45 -2.65 5.26 -0.47
N VAL A 46 -1.59 5.88 0.03
CA VAL A 46 -0.81 5.39 1.18
C VAL A 46 -0.45 6.56 2.10
N GLU A 47 -0.28 6.29 3.38
CA GLU A 47 0.21 7.23 4.39
C GLU A 47 1.06 6.47 5.42
N ARG A 48 2.09 7.13 5.96
CA ARG A 48 2.85 6.57 7.09
C ARG A 48 1.95 6.50 8.32
N THR A 49 2.02 5.38 9.03
CA THR A 49 1.38 5.28 10.33
C THR A 49 2.25 6.06 11.31
N GLY A 50 1.75 7.18 11.82
CA GLY A 50 2.38 7.88 12.95
C GLY A 50 2.37 7.06 14.23
#